data_AF-A0A946UTR3-F1
#
_entry.id   AF-A0A946UTR3-F1
#
_cell.length_a   1.000
_cell.length_b   1.000
_cell.length_c   1.000
_cell.angle_alpha   90.00
_cell.angle_beta   90.00
_cell.angle_gamma   90.00
#
_symmetry.space_group_name_H-M   'P 1'
#
loop_
_entity.id
_entity.type
_entity.pdbx_description
1 polymer ?
#
loop_
_entity_poly.entity_id
_entity_poly.type
_entity_poly.pdbx_seq_one_letter_code
_entity_poly.pdbx_strand_id
1 'polypeptide(L)'
;MLLHRFTNRDLTMLRLMPMALALFVTGCASTGPGGESTGNEKLQEASAPASVAADAATIAVPPQAKTLYEQATAVMASGDFVDAELRLKEFLLLYPQFPGAYVNLAIIHADSGDDEKARTAIDSALTLAPDYAPA
;
A
#
# COMPACT_ATOMS: atom_id res chain seq x y z
N MET A 1 15.38 21.91 44.79
CA MET A 1 14.81 20.78 45.55
C MET A 1 13.80 20.12 44.63
N LEU A 2 14.20 19.24 43.72
CA LEU A 2 14.42 17.79 43.90
C LEU A 2 13.24 17.07 44.60
N LEU A 3 12.77 16.02 43.90
CA LEU A 3 11.99 14.86 44.36
C LEU A 3 10.47 14.88 44.12
N HIS A 4 10.08 14.57 42.88
CA HIS A 4 9.13 13.46 42.68
C HIS A 4 9.43 12.75 41.36
N ARG A 5 10.53 11.98 41.38
CA ARG A 5 10.89 11.03 40.33
C ARG A 5 9.92 9.84 40.35
N PHE A 6 9.65 9.31 39.16
CA PHE A 6 9.55 7.87 38.88
C PHE A 6 8.63 7.03 39.78
N THR A 7 7.37 6.78 39.39
CA THR A 7 6.68 5.54 39.81
C THR A 7 5.51 5.10 38.91
N ASN A 8 5.53 5.34 37.59
CA ASN A 8 4.50 4.76 36.69
C ASN A 8 5.08 3.85 35.60
N ARG A 9 6.38 3.58 35.66
CA ARG A 9 7.08 2.69 34.74
C ARG A 9 7.83 1.68 35.61
N ASP A 10 7.15 0.62 36.06
CA ASP A 10 7.74 -0.60 36.66
C ASP A 10 6.69 -1.62 37.20
N LEU A 11 5.38 -1.30 37.23
CA LEU A 11 4.39 -2.18 37.90
C LEU A 11 3.66 -3.21 37.02
N THR A 12 3.94 -3.31 35.72
CA THR A 12 3.32 -4.33 34.85
C THR A 12 4.24 -5.51 34.51
N MET A 13 5.48 -5.53 35.02
CA MET A 13 6.49 -6.52 34.64
C MET A 13 6.71 -7.67 35.64
N LEU A 14 5.88 -7.85 36.68
CA LEU A 14 6.13 -8.88 37.70
C LEU A 14 4.89 -9.60 38.24
N ARG A 15 4.19 -10.33 37.38
CA ARG A 15 3.43 -11.53 37.77
C ARG A 15 3.69 -12.64 36.75
N LEU A 16 4.87 -13.27 36.82
CA LEU A 16 5.05 -14.59 37.43
C LEU A 16 3.98 -15.60 36.99
N MET A 17 4.33 -16.33 35.92
CA MET A 17 3.96 -17.73 35.66
C MET A 17 4.06 -18.59 36.95
N PRO A 18 3.29 -19.68 37.11
CA PRO A 18 3.62 -20.92 36.40
C PRO A 18 2.46 -21.88 36.05
N MET A 19 2.67 -22.65 34.96
CA MET A 19 2.55 -24.11 34.85
C MET A 19 1.38 -24.86 35.53
N ALA A 20 0.48 -25.44 34.70
CA ALA A 20 -0.13 -26.78 34.89
C ALA A 20 -0.97 -27.11 33.62
N LEU A 21 -0.55 -28.02 32.75
CA LEU A 21 -0.66 -29.50 32.83
C LEU A 21 -1.98 -30.03 32.22
N ALA A 22 -1.84 -30.49 30.97
CA ALA A 22 -2.45 -31.65 30.30
C ALA A 22 -3.96 -31.93 30.37
N LEU A 23 -4.58 -32.20 29.21
CA LEU A 23 -5.07 -33.54 28.85
C LEU A 23 -5.74 -33.57 27.46
N PHE A 24 -5.23 -34.47 26.61
CA PHE A 24 -5.93 -35.40 25.72
C PHE A 24 -7.13 -34.92 24.86
N VAL A 25 -6.91 -34.88 23.54
CA VAL A 25 -7.88 -35.44 22.57
C VAL A 25 -7.10 -36.22 21.50
N THR A 26 -7.07 -37.55 21.66
CA THR A 26 -6.74 -38.49 20.58
C THR A 26 -8.06 -38.86 19.92
N GLY A 27 -8.31 -38.34 18.72
CA GLY A 27 -9.42 -38.76 17.86
C GLY A 27 -8.89 -39.28 16.54
N CYS A 28 -8.89 -40.61 16.35
CA CYS A 28 -8.73 -41.26 15.06
C CYS A 28 -10.03 -41.98 14.71
N ALA A 29 -10.66 -41.61 13.60
CA ALA A 29 -11.28 -42.53 12.63
C ALA A 29 -12.06 -41.74 11.57
N SER A 30 -11.69 -41.89 10.30
CA SER A 30 -12.58 -42.44 9.27
C SER A 30 -11.95 -42.27 7.89
N THR A 31 -11.70 -43.41 7.25
CA THR A 31 -11.27 -43.55 5.86
C THR A 31 -12.51 -43.51 4.96
N GLY A 32 -12.51 -42.65 3.94
CA GLY A 32 -13.47 -42.65 2.83
C GLY A 32 -12.92 -41.83 1.65
N PRO A 33 -12.98 -42.31 0.39
CA PRO A 33 -12.33 -41.69 -0.76
C PRO A 33 -13.26 -40.68 -1.45
N GLY A 34 -12.67 -39.67 -2.10
CA GLY A 34 -13.36 -38.82 -3.06
C GLY A 34 -13.44 -37.35 -2.64
N GLY A 35 -12.67 -36.51 -3.31
CA GLY A 35 -12.64 -35.07 -3.07
C GLY A 35 -11.43 -34.43 -3.73
N GLU A 36 -11.43 -34.41 -5.06
CA GLU A 36 -10.54 -33.58 -5.84
C GLU A 36 -10.68 -32.12 -5.37
N SER A 37 -9.61 -31.54 -4.85
CA SER A 37 -9.42 -30.10 -4.91
C SER A 37 -7.94 -29.82 -5.05
N THR A 38 -7.61 -29.35 -6.24
CA THR A 38 -6.31 -28.91 -6.70
C THR A 38 -5.60 -28.06 -5.65
N GLY A 39 -4.54 -28.62 -5.08
CA GLY A 39 -3.46 -27.83 -4.52
C GLY A 39 -2.81 -27.07 -5.67
N ASN A 40 -3.10 -25.78 -5.76
CA ASN A 40 -2.27 -24.85 -6.49
C ASN A 40 -1.45 -24.03 -5.49
N GLU A 41 -0.37 -24.67 -5.05
CA GLU A 41 0.89 -24.00 -4.80
C GLU A 41 1.19 -23.03 -5.96
N LYS A 42 1.05 -21.74 -5.71
CA LYS A 42 2.10 -20.76 -6.00
C LYS A 42 1.79 -19.42 -5.35
N LEU A 43 2.43 -19.17 -4.21
CA LEU A 43 2.87 -17.82 -3.87
C LEU A 43 3.86 -17.41 -4.95
N GLN A 44 3.34 -16.82 -6.04
CA GLN A 44 4.16 -16.26 -7.09
C GLN A 44 4.67 -14.91 -6.55
N GLU A 45 5.87 -15.02 -5.99
CA GLU A 45 6.84 -13.98 -5.70
C GLU A 45 6.69 -12.78 -6.64
N ALA A 46 6.50 -11.61 -6.02
CA ALA A 46 6.55 -10.30 -6.63
C ALA A 46 7.90 -10.10 -7.33
N SER A 47 7.96 -10.52 -8.58
CA SER A 47 9.02 -10.16 -9.51
C SER A 47 8.53 -8.95 -10.28
N ALA A 48 8.92 -7.76 -9.83
CA ALA A 48 8.83 -6.56 -10.64
C ALA A 48 9.64 -6.77 -11.93
N PRO A 49 9.08 -6.55 -13.12
CA PRO A 49 9.92 -6.30 -14.27
C PRO A 49 10.35 -4.83 -14.25
N ALA A 50 11.62 -4.62 -13.90
CA ALA A 50 12.36 -3.43 -14.26
C ALA A 50 12.38 -3.28 -15.80
N SER A 51 12.24 -2.03 -16.23
CA SER A 51 12.55 -1.47 -17.55
C SER A 51 11.93 -2.17 -18.77
N VAL A 52 10.75 -1.69 -19.16
CA VAL A 52 10.43 -1.57 -20.58
C VAL A 52 10.62 -0.10 -20.95
N ALA A 53 11.51 0.17 -21.89
CA ALA A 53 11.59 1.47 -22.52
C ALA A 53 10.20 1.81 -23.07
N ALA A 54 9.69 2.97 -22.68
CA ALA A 54 8.42 3.49 -23.15
C ALA A 54 8.54 3.88 -24.63
N ASP A 55 8.37 2.90 -25.51
CA ASP A 55 7.72 3.17 -26.79
C ASP A 55 6.39 3.88 -26.47
N ALA A 56 6.07 4.94 -27.22
CA ALA A 56 4.90 5.80 -27.05
C ALA A 56 3.57 5.06 -27.33
N ALA A 57 3.34 3.99 -26.57
CA ALA A 57 2.31 3.00 -26.71
C ALA A 57 1.38 3.19 -25.52
N THR A 58 0.13 3.54 -25.84
CA THR A 58 -1.07 3.41 -25.01
C THR A 58 -0.78 2.71 -23.69
N ILE A 59 -0.65 3.47 -22.61
CA ILE A 59 -0.46 2.93 -21.27
C ILE A 59 -1.70 2.09 -20.99
N ALA A 60 -1.60 0.79 -21.23
CA ALA A 60 -2.68 -0.16 -20.99
C ALA A 60 -2.79 -0.30 -19.48
N VAL A 61 -3.64 0.51 -18.88
CA VAL A 61 -3.86 0.52 -17.44
C VAL A 61 -4.47 -0.82 -17.04
N PRO A 62 -3.78 -1.66 -16.25
CA PRO A 62 -4.37 -2.90 -15.80
C PRO A 62 -5.61 -2.60 -14.95
N PRO A 63 -6.67 -3.43 -14.99
CA PRO A 63 -7.91 -3.16 -14.24
C PRO A 63 -7.67 -2.91 -12.75
N GLN A 64 -6.69 -3.61 -12.15
CA GLN A 64 -6.30 -3.40 -10.76
C GLN A 64 -5.71 -2.00 -10.51
N ALA A 65 -4.90 -1.47 -11.43
CA ALA A 65 -4.37 -0.11 -11.31
C ALA A 65 -5.51 0.91 -11.33
N LYS A 66 -6.49 0.75 -12.23
CA LYS A 66 -7.64 1.63 -12.28
C LYS A 66 -8.40 1.66 -10.94
N THR A 67 -8.69 0.49 -10.38
CA THR A 67 -9.39 0.40 -9.08
C THR A 67 -8.61 1.04 -7.94
N LEU A 68 -7.30 0.81 -7.85
CA LEU A 68 -6.46 1.41 -6.79
C LEU A 68 -6.34 2.93 -6.95
N TYR A 69 -6.20 3.42 -8.18
CA TYR A 69 -6.18 4.84 -8.48
C TYR A 69 -7.51 5.51 -8.13
N GLU A 70 -8.64 4.90 -8.50
CA GLU A 70 -9.98 5.41 -8.17
C GLU A 70 -10.19 5.54 -6.66
N GLN A 71 -9.73 4.57 -5.87
CA GLN A 71 -9.77 4.65 -4.40
C GLN A 71 -8.96 5.84 -3.88
N ALA A 72 -7.74 6.05 -4.39
CA ALA A 72 -6.93 7.20 -4.00
C ALA A 72 -7.60 8.53 -4.37
N THR A 73 -8.21 8.63 -5.56
CA THR A 73 -8.95 9.82 -5.97
C THR A 73 -10.23 10.05 -5.16
N ALA A 74 -10.90 8.99 -4.71
CA ALA A 74 -12.07 9.11 -3.85
C ALA A 74 -11.70 9.71 -2.48
N VAL A 75 -10.56 9.30 -1.91
CA VAL A 75 -10.01 9.88 -0.68
C VAL A 75 -9.66 11.36 -0.91
N MET A 76 -9.02 11.69 -2.04
CA MET A 76 -8.75 13.08 -2.42
C MET A 76 -10.03 13.91 -2.53
N ALA A 77 -11.09 13.36 -3.14
CA ALA A 77 -12.39 14.03 -3.28
C ALA A 77 -13.11 14.24 -1.94
N SER A 78 -12.81 13.44 -0.92
CA SER A 78 -13.27 13.67 0.46
C SER A 78 -12.48 14.75 1.22
N GLY A 79 -11.40 15.27 0.64
CA GLY A 79 -10.54 16.30 1.23
C GLY A 79 -9.48 15.77 2.18
N ASP A 80 -9.33 14.45 2.34
CA ASP A 80 -8.22 13.87 3.10
C ASP A 80 -6.97 13.80 2.22
N PHE A 81 -6.33 14.96 2.02
CA PHE A 81 -5.16 15.06 1.16
C PHE A 81 -3.94 14.31 1.72
N VAL A 82 -3.86 14.09 3.03
CA VAL A 82 -2.77 13.33 3.64
C VAL A 82 -2.86 11.85 3.28
N ASP A 83 -4.05 11.24 3.44
CA ASP A 83 -4.24 9.84 3.05
C ASP A 83 -4.20 9.67 1.53
N ALA A 84 -4.73 10.63 0.76
CA ALA A 84 -4.64 10.61 -0.69
C ALA A 84 -3.19 10.64 -1.18
N GLU A 85 -2.34 11.50 -0.61
CA GLU A 85 -0.91 11.59 -0.96
C GLU A 85 -0.21 10.25 -0.71
N LEU A 86 -0.45 9.64 0.45
CA LEU A 86 0.14 8.35 0.80
C LEU A 86 -0.27 7.27 -0.20
N ARG A 87 -1.57 7.14 -0.49
CA ARG A 87 -2.10 6.15 -1.43
C ARG A 87 -1.57 6.34 -2.84
N LEU A 88 -1.47 7.58 -3.31
CA LEU A 88 -0.91 7.89 -4.62
C LEU A 88 0.58 7.52 -4.70
N LYS A 89 1.35 7.77 -3.63
CA LYS A 89 2.76 7.37 -3.55
C LYS A 89 2.91 5.84 -3.56
N GLU A 90 2.12 5.13 -2.76
CA GLU A 90 2.11 3.66 -2.74
C GLU A 90 1.69 3.09 -4.10
N PHE A 91 0.68 3.70 -4.73
CA PHE A 91 0.24 3.35 -6.08
C PHE A 91 1.39 3.50 -7.09
N LEU A 92 2.16 4.59 -7.02
CA LEU A 92 3.31 4.84 -7.90
C LEU A 92 4.48 3.87 -7.67
N LEU A 93 4.57 3.22 -6.50
CA LEU A 93 5.53 2.12 -6.30
C LEU A 93 5.19 0.90 -7.18
N LEU A 94 3.90 0.70 -7.48
CA LEU A 94 3.41 -0.39 -8.31
C LEU A 94 3.32 0.01 -9.79
N TYR A 95 2.94 1.25 -10.06
CA TYR A 95 2.68 1.78 -11.40
C TYR A 95 3.42 3.11 -11.64
N PRO A 96 4.76 3.09 -11.72
CA PRO A 96 5.56 4.31 -11.85
C PRO A 96 5.38 5.02 -13.20
N GLN A 97 4.77 4.37 -14.19
CA GLN A 97 4.49 4.95 -15.52
C GLN A 97 3.07 5.47 -15.64
N PHE A 98 2.45 5.90 -14.52
CA PHE A 98 1.08 6.37 -14.50
C PHE A 98 1.00 7.90 -14.30
N PRO A 99 0.92 8.70 -15.38
CA PRO A 99 1.01 10.16 -15.30
C PRO A 99 -0.10 10.79 -14.45
N GLY A 100 -1.31 10.21 -14.42
CA GLY A 100 -2.43 10.75 -13.64
C GLY A 100 -2.21 10.73 -12.13
N ALA A 101 -1.35 9.86 -11.61
CA ALA A 101 -1.03 9.83 -10.19
C ALA A 101 -0.05 10.96 -9.81
N TYR A 102 0.90 11.27 -10.69
CA TYR A 102 1.76 12.43 -10.53
C TYR A 102 0.97 13.75 -10.61
N VAL A 103 -0.02 13.85 -11.52
CA VAL A 103 -0.89 15.04 -11.57
C VAL A 103 -1.67 15.23 -10.26
N ASN A 104 -2.25 14.17 -9.69
CA ASN A 104 -2.95 14.30 -8.41
C ASN A 104 -2.02 14.68 -7.25
N LEU A 105 -0.79 14.14 -7.23
CA LEU A 105 0.22 14.60 -6.26
C LEU A 105 0.56 16.07 -6.45
N ALA A 106 0.63 16.56 -7.69
CA ALA A 106 0.85 17.98 -7.96
C ALA A 106 -0.29 18.85 -7.42
N ILE A 107 -1.55 18.43 -7.60
CA ILE A 107 -2.72 19.12 -7.07
C ILE A 107 -2.65 19.20 -5.53
N ILE A 108 -2.37 18.07 -4.88
CA ILE A 108 -2.24 18.00 -3.41
C ILE A 108 -1.10 18.92 -2.92
N HIS A 109 0.05 18.89 -3.58
CA HIS A 109 1.18 19.73 -3.19
C HIS A 109 0.90 21.22 -3.40
N ALA A 110 0.26 21.59 -4.51
CA ALA A 110 -0.16 22.96 -4.76
C ALA A 110 -1.17 23.46 -3.71
N ASP A 111 -2.14 22.62 -3.32
CA ASP A 111 -3.09 22.95 -2.25
C ASP A 111 -2.38 23.20 -0.90
N SER A 112 -1.33 22.43 -0.62
CA SER A 112 -0.50 22.62 0.58
C SER A 112 0.50 23.79 0.49
N GLY A 113 0.60 24.47 -0.65
CA GLY A 113 1.57 25.55 -0.90
C GLY A 113 3.02 25.08 -1.14
N ASP A 114 3.22 23.79 -1.44
CA ASP A 114 4.53 23.20 -1.75
C ASP A 114 4.76 23.18 -3.28
N ASP A 115 4.96 24.37 -3.84
CA ASP A 115 5.08 24.59 -5.29
C ASP A 115 6.23 23.82 -5.93
N GLU A 116 7.34 23.62 -5.19
CA GLU A 116 8.49 22.85 -5.69
C GLU A 116 8.16 21.37 -5.88
N LYS A 117 7.44 20.76 -4.93
CA LYS A 117 6.97 19.39 -5.12
C LYS A 117 5.89 19.29 -6.19
N ALA A 118 4.99 20.28 -6.27
CA ALA A 118 3.98 20.31 -7.31
C ALA A 118 4.62 20.34 -8.70
N ARG A 119 5.61 21.22 -8.92
CA ARG A 119 6.38 21.31 -10.16
C ARG A 119 7.09 20.00 -10.49
N THR A 120 7.78 19.41 -9.50
CA THR A 120 8.48 18.13 -9.68
C THR A 120 7.53 17.00 -10.10
N ALA A 121 6.32 16.97 -9.54
CA ALA A 121 5.31 15.99 -9.89
C ALA A 121 4.76 16.22 -11.32
N ILE A 122 4.49 17.47 -11.71
CA ILE A 122 4.12 17.80 -13.10
C ILE A 122 5.22 17.42 -14.09
N ASP A 123 6.47 17.76 -13.80
CA ASP A 123 7.62 17.42 -14.65
C ASP A 123 7.72 15.89 -14.85
N SER A 124 7.42 15.11 -13.81
CA SER A 124 7.36 13.65 -13.88
C SER A 124 6.22 13.18 -14.79
N ALA A 125 5.02 13.76 -14.66
CA ALA A 125 3.88 13.43 -15.52
C ALA A 125 4.15 13.74 -17.00
N LEU A 126 4.73 14.91 -17.29
CA LEU A 126 5.07 15.34 -18.65
C LEU A 126 6.22 14.54 -19.26
N THR A 127 7.15 14.06 -18.44
CA THR A 127 8.21 13.14 -18.91
C THR A 127 7.62 11.82 -19.39
N LEU A 128 6.58 11.32 -18.72
CA LEU A 128 5.89 10.08 -19.09
C LEU A 128 4.94 10.27 -20.27
N ALA A 129 4.23 11.39 -20.32
CA ALA A 129 3.26 11.71 -21.35
C ALA A 129 3.29 13.23 -21.60
N PRO A 130 4.08 13.70 -22.59
CA PRO A 130 4.24 15.13 -22.89
C PRO A 130 2.93 15.83 -23.25
N ASP A 131 1.99 15.10 -23.85
CA ASP A 131 0.66 15.60 -24.23
C ASP A 131 -0.42 15.23 -23.20
N TYR A 132 -0.04 14.92 -21.95
CA TYR A 132 -0.99 14.55 -20.91
C TYR A 132 -1.86 15.75 -20.51
N ALA A 133 -3.08 15.79 -21.05
CA ALA A 133 -4.13 16.67 -20.58
C ALA A 133 -4.91 15.94 -19.46
N PRO A 134 -4.86 16.39 -18.20
CA PRO A 134 -5.81 15.91 -17.21
C PRO A 134 -7.23 16.24 -17.69
N ALA A 135 -8.09 15.22 -17.70
CA ALA A 135 -9.46 15.30 -18.19
C ALA A 135 -10.39 16.10 -17.27
#